data_AF-M5G3X5-F1
#
_entry.id   AF-M5G3X5-F1
#
_cell.length_a   1.000
_cell.length_b   1.000
_cell.length_c   1.000
_cell.angle_alpha   90.00
_cell.angle_beta   90.00
_cell.angle_gamma   90.00
#
_symmetry.space_group_name_H-M   'P 1'
#
loop_
_entity.id
_entity.type
_entity.pdbx_description
1 polymer ?
#
loop_
_entity_poly.entity_id
_entity_poly.type
_entity_poly.pdbx_seq_one_letter_code
_entity_poly.pdbx_strand_id
1 'polypeptide(L)' 'QMKSENSSVNQLLGHVPNLHIGTSSLNFYIQAFVLPNLPFHLLLGRPFHILASCITQDYMDRKQKIQITCLNS' A
#
# COMPACT_ATOMS: atom_id res chain seq x y z
N GLN A 1 1.75 -26.97 9.02
CA GLN A 1 1.91 -26.11 10.22
C GLN A 1 2.41 -24.76 9.76
N MET A 2 1.67 -23.69 10.04
CA MET A 2 2.14 -22.33 9.77
C MET A 2 2.73 -21.80 11.09
N LYS A 3 4.06 -21.68 11.15
CA LYS A 3 4.73 -21.05 12.29
C LYS A 3 4.55 -19.54 12.16
N SER A 4 3.81 -18.97 13.10
CA SER A 4 3.79 -17.53 13.36
C SER A 4 5.13 -17.13 13.99
N GLU A 5 6.14 -16.97 13.15
CA GLU A 5 7.44 -16.42 13.52
C GLU A 5 7.44 -14.96 13.05
N ASN A 6 6.92 -14.06 13.88
CA ASN A 6 7.15 -12.62 13.83
C ASN A 6 6.67 -12.00 15.15
N SER A 7 7.40 -12.31 16.22
CA SER A 7 7.32 -11.61 17.50
C SER A 7 8.14 -10.30 17.51
N SER A 8 8.67 -9.86 16.37
CA SER A 8 9.17 -8.49 16.25
C SER A 8 7.97 -7.57 16.03
N VAL A 9 7.49 -6.97 17.12
CA VAL A 9 6.65 -5.78 17.02
C VAL A 9 7.48 -4.75 16.28
N ASN A 10 7.21 -4.55 14.98
CA ASN A 10 7.85 -3.49 14.22
C ASN A 10 7.47 -2.18 14.90
N GLN A 11 8.42 -1.58 15.60
CA GLN A 11 8.21 -0.32 16.29
C GLN A 11 7.89 0.74 15.24
N LEU A 12 6.71 1.37 15.34
CA LEU A 12 6.35 2.49 14.49
C LEU A 12 7.36 3.63 14.67
N LEU A 13 8.08 3.99 13.61
CA LEU A 13 9.02 5.11 13.63
C LEU A 13 8.32 6.46 13.50
N GLY A 14 7.18 6.49 12.79
CA GLY A 14 6.44 7.72 12.60
C GLY A 14 5.16 7.56 11.81
N HIS A 15 4.33 8.60 11.89
CA HIS A 15 3.10 8.76 11.13
C HIS A 15 3.21 10.02 10.29
N VAL A 16 2.88 9.91 9.01
CA VAL A 16 2.86 11.03 8.07
C VAL A 16 1.41 11.27 7.65
N PRO A 17 0.73 12.25 8.26
CA PRO A 17 -0.62 12.61 7.86
C PRO A 17 -0.61 13.33 6.50
N ASN A 18 -1.67 13.14 5.72
CA ASN A 18 -1.93 13.83 4.45
C ASN A 18 -0.75 13.78 3.46
N LEU A 19 -0.05 12.65 3.40
CA LEU A 19 1.01 12.44 2.43
C LEU A 19 0.40 12.46 1.03
N HIS A 20 0.85 13.41 0.22
CA HIS A 20 0.53 13.46 -1.20
C HIS A 20 1.35 12.39 -1.94
N ILE A 21 0.64 11.52 -2.66
CA ILE A 21 1.22 10.53 -3.57
C ILE A 21 0.55 10.75 -4.91
N GLY A 22 1.34 11.09 -5.92
CA GLY A 22 0.78 11.32 -7.24
C GLY A 22 1.70 10.92 -8.38
N THR A 23 1.05 10.59 -9.49
CA THR A 23 1.64 10.58 -10.83
C THR A 23 1.04 11.74 -11.62
N SER A 24 1.46 11.94 -12.87
CA SER A 24 1.02 13.07 -13.70
C SER A 24 -0.51 13.25 -13.78
N SER A 25 -1.30 12.18 -13.66
CA SER A 25 -2.77 12.21 -13.78
C SER A 25 -3.55 11.72 -12.56
N LEU A 26 -2.87 11.23 -11.52
CA LEU A 26 -3.53 10.67 -10.33
C LEU A 26 -2.95 11.29 -9.08
N ASN A 27 -3.80 11.85 -8.23
CA ASN A 27 -3.39 12.48 -6.97
C ASN A 27 -4.13 11.84 -5.80
N PHE A 28 -3.38 11.32 -4.83
CA PHE A 28 -3.92 10.73 -3.60
C PHE A 28 -3.35 11.45 -2.39
N TYR A 29 -4.17 11.62 -1.37
CA TYR A 29 -3.75 12.06 -0.05
C TYR A 29 -4.04 10.93 0.92
N ILE A 30 -2.98 10.40 1.54
CA ILE A 30 -3.09 9.22 2.39
C ILE A 30 -2.49 9.48 3.77
N GLN A 31 -2.84 8.60 4.71
CA GLN A 31 -2.09 8.47 5.96
C GLN A 31 -1.06 7.35 5.80
N ALA A 32 0.21 7.69 6.02
CA ALA A 32 1.30 6.73 5.91
C ALA A 32 1.95 6.46 7.28
N PHE A 33 2.41 5.24 7.47
CA PHE A 33 3.11 4.78 8.67
C PHE A 33 4.50 4.31 8.28
N VAL A 34 5.51 4.79 9.00
CA VAL A 34 6.92 4.46 8.74
C VAL A 34 7.36 3.37 9.70
N LEU A 35 7.81 2.24 9.16
CA LEU A 35 8.28 1.09 9.92
C LEU A 35 9.72 0.77 9.51
N PRO A 36 10.58 0.32 10.45
CA PRO A 36 11.94 -0.08 10.15
C PRO A 36 11.97 -1.48 9.55
N ASN A 37 13.02 -1.78 8.77
CA ASN A 37 13.39 -3.15 8.38
C ASN A 37 12.28 -3.95 7.67
N LEU A 38 11.48 -3.28 6.83
CA LEU A 38 10.48 -3.97 6.01
C LEU A 38 11.13 -4.63 4.78
N PRO A 39 10.66 -5.82 4.35
CA PRO A 39 11.14 -6.46 3.12
C PRO A 39 10.59 -5.79 1.83
N PHE A 40 10.00 -4.59 1.96
CA PHE A 40 9.44 -3.79 0.88
C PHE A 40 9.52 -2.31 1.24
N HIS A 41 9.53 -1.45 0.22
CA HIS A 41 9.60 0.00 0.40
C HIS A 41 8.23 0.63 0.70
N LEU A 42 7.15 0.08 0.14
CA LEU A 42 5.81 0.62 0.26
C LEU A 42 4.79 -0.51 0.29
N LEU A 43 3.85 -0.43 1.24
CA LEU A 43 2.68 -1.30 1.30
C LEU A 43 1.43 -0.46 1.13
N LEU A 44 0.74 -0.69 0.01
CA LEU A 44 -0.56 -0.08 -0.26
C LEU A 44 -1.63 -0.98 0.35
N GLY A 45 -2.09 -0.61 1.54
CA GLY A 45 -3.11 -1.37 2.27
C GLY A 45 -4.51 -1.20 1.69
N ARG A 46 -5.47 -1.91 2.30
CA ARG A 46 -6.90 -1.80 1.95
C ARG A 46 -7.45 -0.37 1.93
N PRO A 47 -7.08 0.55 2.84
CA PRO A 47 -7.55 1.94 2.76
C PRO A 47 -7.18 2.61 1.44
N PHE A 48 -5.95 2.40 0.96
CA PHE A 48 -5.53 2.89 -0.35
C PHE A 48 -6.32 2.21 -1.47
N HIS A 49 -6.53 0.89 -1.41
CA HIS A 49 -7.29 0.18 -2.43
C HIS A 49 -8.73 0.71 -2.58
N ILE A 50 -9.40 1.02 -1.47
CA ILE A 50 -10.74 1.61 -1.49
C ILE A 50 -10.70 3.01 -2.10
N LEU A 51 -9.77 3.86 -1.64
CA LEU A 51 -9.61 5.23 -2.14
C LEU A 51 -9.35 5.26 -3.65
N ALA A 52 -8.51 4.33 -4.14
CA ALA A 52 -8.11 4.25 -5.54
C ALA A 52 -9.02 3.37 -6.41
N SER A 53 -10.18 2.94 -5.87
CA SER A 53 -11.10 1.97 -6.52
C SER A 53 -10.34 0.81 -7.20
N CYS A 54 -9.37 0.26 -6.47
CA CYS A 54 -8.35 -0.62 -7.02
C CYS A 54 -8.97 -1.94 -7.48
N ILE A 55 -8.64 -2.37 -8.70
CA ILE A 55 -9.01 -3.67 -9.24
C ILE A 55 -7.73 -4.48 -9.42
N THR A 56 -7.65 -5.61 -8.72
CA THR A 56 -6.54 -6.55 -8.83
C THR A 56 -6.97 -7.79 -9.59
N GLN A 57 -6.15 -8.21 -10.56
CA GLN A 57 -6.34 -9.44 -11.31
C GLN A 57 -5.05 -10.25 -11.32
N ASP A 58 -5.12 -11.46 -10.78
CA ASP A 58 -4.02 -12.41 -10.78
C ASP A 58 -4.09 -13.32 -12.01
N TYR A 59 -2.92 -13.64 -12.56
CA TYR A 59 -2.77 -14.54 -13.70
C TYR A 59 -1.95 -15.76 -13.30
N MET A 60 -2.20 -16.89 -13.96
CA MET A 60 -1.52 -18.17 -13.67
C MET A 60 -0.02 -18.16 -13.99
N ASP A 61 0.43 -17.22 -14.81
CA ASP A 61 1.85 -16.97 -15.11
C ASP A 61 2.57 -16.15 -14.02
N ARG A 62 1.96 -16.05 -12.83
CA ARG A 62 2.43 -15.29 -11.67
C ARG A 62 2.50 -13.78 -11.90
N LYS A 63 1.87 -13.27 -12.95
CA LYS A 63 1.66 -11.83 -13.11
C LYS A 63 0.44 -11.39 -12.34
N GLN A 64 0.47 -10.13 -11.92
CA GLN A 64 -0.67 -9.44 -11.36
C GLN A 64 -0.86 -8.12 -12.10
N LYS A 65 -2.09 -7.84 -12.51
CA LYS A 65 -2.49 -6.51 -12.98
C LYS A 65 -3.19 -5.80 -11.84
N ILE A 66 -2.71 -4.59 -11.56
CA ILE A 66 -3.32 -3.68 -10.59
C ILE A 66 -3.78 -2.46 -11.38
N GLN A 67 -5.07 -2.20 -11.38
CA GLN A 67 -5.66 -1.01 -11.96
C GLN A 67 -6.10 -0.08 -10.83
N ILE A 68 -5.55 1.13 -10.83
CA ILE A 68 -5.90 2.20 -9.89
C ILE A 68 -6.56 3.34 -10.64
N THR A 69 -7.56 3.96 -10.02
CA THR A 69 -8.21 5.17 -10.52
C THR A 69 -8.27 6.20 -9.40
N CYS A 70 -8.37 7.47 -9.75
CA CYS A 70 -8.60 8.53 -8.78
C CYS A 70 -9.89 9.24 -9.16
N LEU A 71 -10.81 9.34 -8.20
CA LEU A 71 -12.08 10.05 -8.39
C LEU A 71 -11.91 11.58 -8.39
N ASN A 72 -10.74 12.08 -7.95
CA ASN A 72 -10.44 13.49 -7.80
C ASN A 72 -9.55 14.03 -8.94
N SER A 73 -9.54 13.38 -10.11
CA SER A 73 -8.82 13.85 -11.30
C SER A 73 -9.40 15.15 -11.85
#